data_AF-A0A3A1WSE9-F1
#
_entry.id   AF-A0A3A1WSE9-F1
#
_cell.length_a   1.000
_cell.length_b   1.000
_cell.length_c   1.000
_cell.angle_alpha   90.00
_cell.angle_beta   90.00
_cell.angle_gamma   90.00
#
_symmetry.space_group_name_H-M   'P 1'
#
loop_
_entity.id
_entity.type
_entity.pdbx_description
1 polymer ?
#
loop_
_entity_poly.entity_id
_entity_poly.type
_entity_poly.pdbx_seq_one_letter_code
_entity_poly.pdbx_strand_id
1 'polypeptide(L)'
;TVNNYYGNTSVINSPSDNVQIVSGSENTVTFSYDKVKDVVDAVEKSISESDLSKEDIETATELLADIKLKIEEEKKPHILKSALVGLKDFLINTGANVAAGLIQAKMQGLF
;
A
#
# COMPACT_ATOMS: atom_id res chain seq x y z
N THR A 1 -21.16 -27.68 38.11
CA THR A 1 -19.85 -27.04 38.27
C THR A 1 -19.36 -26.58 36.91
N VAL A 2 -19.28 -25.27 36.69
CA VAL A 2 -18.80 -24.68 35.43
C VAL A 2 -17.50 -23.96 35.74
N ASN A 3 -16.39 -24.46 35.21
CA ASN A 3 -15.07 -23.82 35.29
C ASN A 3 -14.95 -22.84 34.11
N ASN A 4 -15.04 -21.53 34.38
CA ASN A 4 -14.81 -20.51 33.36
C ASN A 4 -13.33 -20.08 33.42
N TYR A 5 -12.55 -20.57 32.46
CA TYR A 5 -11.13 -20.31 32.27
C TYR A 5 -10.95 -19.07 31.39
N TYR A 6 -11.17 -17.86 31.91
CA TYR A 6 -10.64 -16.65 31.26
C TYR A 6 -10.19 -15.65 32.32
N GLY A 7 -8.91 -15.32 32.23
CA GLY A 7 -8.17 -14.51 33.18
C GLY A 7 -8.73 -13.10 33.39
N ASN A 8 -8.34 -12.56 34.54
CA ASN A 8 -8.66 -11.26 35.11
C ASN A 8 -8.82 -10.12 34.08
N THR A 9 -10.06 -9.81 33.69
CA THR A 9 -10.38 -8.53 33.05
C THR A 9 -10.46 -7.46 34.13
N SER A 10 -9.57 -6.47 34.10
CA SER A 10 -9.73 -5.27 34.93
C SER A 10 -10.99 -4.54 34.46
N VAL A 11 -12.08 -4.71 35.20
CA VAL A 11 -13.33 -3.99 34.98
C VAL A 11 -13.14 -2.57 35.50
N ILE A 12 -12.82 -1.64 34.60
CA ILE A 12 -12.78 -0.22 34.94
C ILE A 12 -14.22 0.30 34.86
N ASN A 13 -14.87 0.46 36.01
CA ASN A 13 -16.19 1.07 36.10
C ASN A 13 -16.03 2.59 36.20
N SER A 14 -16.52 3.35 35.22
CA SER A 14 -16.61 4.81 35.29
C SER A 14 -17.89 5.31 34.63
N PRO A 15 -18.45 6.45 35.09
CA PRO A 15 -19.85 6.80 34.91
C PRO A 15 -20.18 7.13 33.44
N SER A 16 -21.45 6.93 33.11
CA SER A 16 -22.04 6.64 31.80
C SER A 16 -22.05 7.73 30.73
N ASP A 17 -21.25 8.79 30.80
CA ASP A 17 -21.37 9.92 29.85
C ASP A 17 -20.13 10.10 28.96
N ASN A 18 -20.01 9.24 27.94
CA ASN A 18 -19.08 9.38 26.80
C ASN A 18 -17.70 8.72 26.93
N VAL A 19 -17.66 7.46 27.33
CA VAL A 19 -16.51 6.58 27.03
C VAL A 19 -16.86 5.72 25.82
N GLN A 20 -16.59 6.23 24.63
CA GLN A 20 -16.53 5.40 23.43
C GLN A 20 -15.14 4.76 23.39
N ILE A 21 -15.00 3.58 23.99
CA ILE A 21 -13.86 2.71 23.69
C ILE A 21 -14.07 2.22 22.26
N VAL A 22 -13.44 2.87 21.30
CA VAL A 22 -13.22 2.29 19.97
C VAL A 22 -12.12 1.23 20.09
N SER A 23 -12.46 0.09 20.67
CA SER A 23 -11.74 -1.15 20.44
C SER A 23 -12.42 -1.90 19.27
N GLY A 24 -12.56 -1.19 18.15
CA GLY A 24 -12.97 -1.77 16.88
C GLY A 24 -11.72 -2.12 16.09
N SER A 25 -11.29 -3.37 16.15
CA SER A 25 -10.27 -3.95 15.28
C SER A 25 -10.80 -4.14 13.86
N GLU A 26 -11.25 -3.05 13.23
CA GLU A 26 -11.71 -3.03 11.84
C GLU A 26 -11.02 -1.88 11.09
N ASN A 27 -9.69 -1.89 11.08
CA ASN A 27 -8.95 -1.18 10.03
C ASN A 27 -8.90 -2.10 8.80
N THR A 28 -10.06 -2.41 8.23
CA THR A 28 -10.13 -3.22 7.00
C THR A 28 -9.70 -2.34 5.85
N VAL A 29 -8.40 -2.33 5.55
CA VAL A 29 -7.89 -1.83 4.28
C VAL A 29 -8.48 -2.74 3.19
N THR A 30 -9.62 -2.35 2.62
CA THR A 30 -10.18 -3.04 1.47
C THR A 30 -9.35 -2.67 0.25
N PHE A 31 -8.77 -3.69 -0.38
CA PHE A 31 -8.06 -3.56 -1.65
C PHE A 31 -8.98 -2.96 -2.72
N SER A 32 -8.46 -2.02 -3.51
CA SER A 32 -9.18 -1.37 -4.60
C SER A 32 -8.21 -1.13 -5.76
N TYR A 33 -8.58 -1.56 -6.96
CA TYR A 33 -7.80 -1.33 -8.17
C TYR A 33 -7.65 0.16 -8.50
N ASP A 34 -8.68 0.97 -8.24
CA ASP A 34 -8.63 2.42 -8.42
C ASP A 34 -7.53 3.05 -7.57
N LYS A 35 -7.40 2.63 -6.30
CA LYS A 35 -6.32 3.12 -5.43
C LYS A 35 -4.93 2.70 -5.93
N VAL A 36 -4.80 1.51 -6.54
CA VAL A 36 -3.54 1.08 -7.16
C VAL A 36 -3.24 1.93 -8.38
N LYS A 37 -4.24 2.23 -9.21
CA LYS A 37 -4.10 3.10 -10.38
C LYS A 37 -3.65 4.50 -9.99
N ASP A 38 -4.22 5.08 -8.93
CA ASP A 38 -3.79 6.38 -8.40
C ASP A 38 -2.30 6.40 -7.98
N VAL A 39 -1.78 5.27 -7.49
CA VAL A 39 -0.35 5.13 -7.15
C VAL A 39 0.48 5.15 -8.42
N VAL A 40 0.09 4.34 -9.39
CA VAL A 40 0.79 4.18 -10.67
C VAL A 40 0.86 5.52 -11.40
N ASP A 41 -0.24 6.27 -11.46
CA ASP A 41 -0.30 7.58 -12.11
C ASP A 41 0.60 8.61 -11.37
N ALA A 42 0.62 8.58 -10.03
CA ALA A 42 1.50 9.46 -9.25
C ALA A 42 3.00 9.12 -9.45
N VAL A 43 3.32 7.83 -9.56
CA VAL A 43 4.69 7.35 -9.78
C VAL A 43 5.17 7.69 -11.19
N GLU A 44 4.34 7.49 -12.20
CA GLU A 44 4.61 7.89 -13.59
C GLU A 44 4.94 9.38 -13.69
N LYS A 45 4.12 10.23 -13.06
CA LYS A 45 4.39 11.65 -12.98
C LYS A 45 5.74 11.93 -12.31
N SER A 46 6.02 11.29 -11.17
CA SER A 46 7.29 11.48 -10.46
C SER A 46 8.52 11.03 -11.27
N ILE A 47 8.39 9.99 -12.10
CA ILE A 47 9.47 9.54 -12.99
C ILE A 47 9.68 10.56 -14.11
N SER A 48 8.61 11.10 -14.70
CA SER A 48 8.72 12.11 -15.76
C SER A 48 9.38 13.41 -15.31
N GLU A 49 9.33 13.72 -14.00
CA GLU A 49 9.95 14.88 -13.37
C GLU A 49 11.35 14.57 -12.78
N SER A 50 11.81 13.31 -12.88
CA SER A 50 13.10 12.88 -12.31
C SER A 50 14.28 13.08 -13.26
N ASP A 51 15.48 13.24 -12.71
CA ASP A 51 16.74 13.41 -13.47
C ASP A 51 17.37 12.05 -13.81
N LEU A 52 16.55 11.10 -14.24
CA LEU A 52 16.97 9.76 -14.64
C LEU A 52 17.58 9.77 -16.06
N SER A 53 18.39 8.76 -16.35
CA SER A 53 18.86 8.54 -17.72
C SER A 53 17.68 8.15 -18.63
N LYS A 54 17.81 8.39 -19.94
CA LYS A 54 16.77 8.01 -20.90
C LYS A 54 16.47 6.51 -20.87
N GLU A 55 17.50 5.69 -20.75
CA GLU A 55 17.39 4.23 -20.66
C GLU A 55 16.63 3.81 -19.38
N ASP A 56 16.90 4.47 -18.25
CA ASP A 56 16.18 4.20 -17.01
C ASP A 56 14.72 4.65 -17.07
N ILE A 57 14.43 5.78 -17.72
CA ILE A 57 13.06 6.26 -17.96
C ILE A 57 12.29 5.29 -18.85
N GLU A 58 12.90 4.82 -19.94
CA GLU A 58 12.28 3.82 -20.84
C GLU A 58 11.97 2.54 -20.07
N THR A 59 12.94 2.01 -19.32
CA THR A 59 12.76 0.80 -18.51
C THR A 59 11.68 0.99 -17.43
N ALA A 60 11.67 2.12 -16.71
CA ALA A 60 10.65 2.41 -15.70
C ALA A 60 9.25 2.50 -16.33
N THR A 61 9.15 3.09 -17.52
CA THR A 61 7.89 3.24 -18.25
C THR A 61 7.35 1.89 -18.73
N GLU A 62 8.22 0.98 -19.20
CA GLU A 62 7.84 -0.39 -19.54
C GLU A 62 7.30 -1.15 -18.32
N LEU A 63 7.97 -1.05 -17.17
CA LEU A 63 7.51 -1.66 -15.93
C LEU A 63 6.17 -1.08 -15.46
N LEU A 64 5.96 0.23 -15.59
CA LEU A 64 4.68 0.89 -15.31
C LEU A 64 3.57 0.40 -16.25
N ALA A 65 3.86 0.27 -17.55
CA ALA A 65 2.90 -0.23 -18.52
C ALA A 65 2.47 -1.67 -18.22
N ASP A 66 3.41 -2.54 -17.83
CA ASP A 66 3.11 -3.90 -17.39
C ASP A 66 2.21 -3.92 -16.14
N ILE A 67 2.45 -3.03 -15.17
CA ILE A 67 1.59 -2.89 -13.99
C ILE A 67 0.20 -2.40 -14.37
N LYS A 68 0.08 -1.39 -15.25
CA LYS A 68 -1.21 -0.89 -15.74
C LYS A 68 -2.01 -2.01 -16.41
N LEU A 69 -1.38 -2.81 -17.26
CA LEU A 69 -2.01 -3.97 -17.88
C LEU A 69 -2.46 -5.01 -16.84
N LYS A 70 -1.66 -5.28 -15.80
CA LYS A 70 -2.05 -6.18 -14.71
C LYS A 70 -3.23 -5.67 -13.90
N ILE A 71 -3.42 -4.35 -13.79
CA ILE A 71 -4.60 -3.74 -13.16
C ILE A 71 -5.83 -3.93 -14.04
N GLU A 72 -5.71 -3.67 -15.35
CA GLU A 72 -6.80 -3.87 -16.34
C GLU A 72 -7.24 -5.33 -16.44
N GLU A 73 -6.29 -6.27 -16.32
CA GLU A 73 -6.57 -7.71 -16.26
C GLU A 73 -7.05 -8.19 -14.88
N GLU A 74 -7.28 -7.27 -13.93
CA GLU A 74 -7.70 -7.54 -12.55
C GLU A 74 -6.88 -8.66 -11.88
N LYS A 75 -5.55 -8.61 -12.05
CA LYS A 75 -4.68 -9.61 -11.42
C LYS A 75 -4.82 -9.56 -9.91
N LYS A 76 -4.68 -10.74 -9.30
CA LYS A 76 -4.73 -10.92 -7.84
C LYS A 76 -3.82 -9.91 -7.12
N PRO A 77 -4.24 -9.34 -5.98
CA PRO A 77 -3.49 -8.28 -5.28
C PRO A 77 -2.01 -8.58 -5.03
N HIS A 78 -1.65 -9.83 -4.69
CA HIS A 78 -0.24 -10.19 -4.47
C HIS A 78 0.63 -10.07 -5.72
N ILE A 79 0.06 -10.25 -6.93
CA ILE A 79 0.78 -10.07 -8.20
C ILE A 79 1.09 -8.58 -8.40
N LEU A 80 0.11 -7.71 -8.17
CA LEU A 80 0.27 -6.26 -8.24
C LEU A 80 1.27 -5.75 -7.19
N LYS A 81 1.18 -6.28 -5.95
CA LYS A 81 2.12 -5.97 -4.87
C LYS A 81 3.56 -6.31 -5.28
N SER A 82 3.79 -7.51 -5.82
CA SER A 82 5.12 -7.93 -6.27
C SER A 82 5.65 -7.07 -7.42
N ALA A 83 4.80 -6.71 -8.39
CA ALA A 83 5.20 -5.84 -9.49
C ALA A 83 5.57 -4.42 -9.02
N LEU A 84 4.80 -3.85 -8.11
CA LEU A 84 5.11 -2.55 -7.48
C LEU A 84 6.40 -2.60 -6.65
N VAL A 85 6.68 -3.70 -5.95
CA VAL A 85 7.96 -3.89 -5.25
C VAL A 85 9.12 -3.91 -6.24
N GLY A 86 8.99 -4.63 -7.35
CA GLY A 86 10.01 -4.66 -8.40
C GLY A 86 10.30 -3.29 -8.99
N LEU A 87 9.25 -2.52 -9.32
CA LEU A 87 9.40 -1.13 -9.78
C LEU A 87 10.08 -0.25 -8.72
N LYS A 88 9.67 -0.37 -7.45
CA LYS A 88 10.28 0.38 -6.35
C LYS A 88 11.76 0.06 -6.19
N ASP A 89 12.16 -1.21 -6.25
CA ASP A 89 13.57 -1.61 -6.15
C ASP A 89 14.38 -1.10 -7.34
N PHE A 90 13.83 -1.14 -8.56
CA PHE A 90 14.44 -0.53 -9.74
C PHE A 90 14.66 0.99 -9.57
N LEU A 91 13.65 1.71 -9.08
CA LEU A 91 13.72 3.16 -8.87
C LEU A 91 14.74 3.56 -7.79
N ILE A 92 14.93 2.74 -6.76
CA ILE A 92 15.99 2.94 -5.76
C ILE A 92 17.37 2.80 -6.43
N ASN A 93 17.56 1.76 -7.24
CA ASN A 93 18.84 1.46 -7.88
C ASN A 93 19.24 2.52 -8.92
N THR A 94 18.27 3.14 -9.58
CA THR A 94 18.50 4.20 -10.58
C THR A 94 18.54 5.61 -9.98
N GLY A 95 18.26 5.75 -8.68
CA GLY A 95 18.35 7.03 -7.96
C GLY A 95 17.03 7.82 -7.89
N ALA A 96 15.94 7.32 -8.44
CA ALA A 96 14.59 7.89 -8.34
C ALA A 96 13.92 7.63 -6.98
N ASN A 97 14.60 8.01 -5.90
CA ASN A 97 14.18 7.75 -4.52
C ASN A 97 12.83 8.39 -4.15
N VAL A 98 12.47 9.52 -4.77
CA VAL A 98 11.15 10.16 -4.56
C VAL A 98 10.03 9.25 -5.06
N ALA A 99 10.16 8.73 -6.29
CA ALA A 99 9.19 7.82 -6.89
C ALA A 99 9.11 6.49 -6.11
N ALA A 100 10.25 5.95 -5.70
CA ALA A 100 10.30 4.76 -4.84
C ALA A 100 9.62 5.00 -3.48
N GLY A 101 9.84 6.15 -2.86
CA GLY A 101 9.21 6.55 -1.60
C GLY A 101 7.69 6.67 -1.71
N LEU A 102 7.18 7.16 -2.84
CA LEU A 102 5.74 7.21 -3.12
C LEU A 102 5.13 5.80 -3.13
N ILE A 103 5.78 4.83 -3.77
CA ILE A 103 5.33 3.43 -3.77
C ILE A 103 5.34 2.89 -2.34
N GLN A 104 6.43 3.07 -1.60
CA GLN A 104 6.56 2.55 -0.25
C GLN A 104 5.49 3.11 0.70
N ALA A 105 5.23 4.42 0.65
CA ALA A 105 4.25 5.08 1.49
C ALA A 105 2.81 4.62 1.18
N LYS A 106 2.47 4.45 -0.10
CA LYS A 106 1.11 4.05 -0.50
C LYS A 106 0.87 2.55 -0.34
N MET A 107 1.90 1.72 -0.51
CA MET A 107 1.78 0.26 -0.36
C MET A 107 1.30 -0.17 1.03
N GLN A 108 1.71 0.51 2.10
CA GLN A 108 1.28 0.20 3.47
C GLN A 108 -0.24 0.39 3.69
N GLY A 109 -0.89 1.23 2.87
CA GLY A 109 -2.33 1.48 2.91
C GLY A 109 -3.12 0.77 1.81
N LEU A 110 -2.49 -0.10 1.01
CA LEU A 110 -3.09 -0.79 -0.14
C LEU A 110 -3.21 -2.31 0.03
N PHE A 111 -2.23 -2.93 0.70
CA PHE A 111 -2.05 -4.39 0.77
C PHE A 111 -1.70 -4.90 2.15
#